data_AF-A0A660Y3A9-F1
#
_entry.id   AF-A0A660Y3A9-F1
#
_cell.length_a   1.000
_cell.length_b   1.000
_cell.length_c   1.000
_cell.angle_alpha   90.00
_cell.angle_beta   90.00
_cell.angle_gamma   90.00
#
_symmetry.space_group_name_H-M   'P 1'
#
loop_
_entity.id
_entity.type
_entity.pdbx_description
1 polymer ?
#
loop_
_entity_poly.entity_id
_entity_poly.type
_entity_poly.pdbx_seq_one_letter_code
_entity_poly.pdbx_strand_id
1 'polypeptide(L)'
;LISHDTLDKYGAVSAETAIEMARNISQLAVTDIGLSTTGIAGPTGGTIQKPVGTVFIGISVKGQEYIYRHLYNRDRLSNKLYFSQMALNHLRLLLKEHYG
;
A
#
# COMPACT_ATOMS: atom_id res chain seq x y z
N LEU A 1 -6.21 9.88 -6.51
CA LEU A 1 -6.14 11.29 -6.06
C LEU A 1 -5.23 11.30 -4.85
N ILE A 2 -4.04 11.88 -4.97
CA ILE A 2 -3.07 12.03 -3.89
C ILE A 2 -2.66 13.50 -3.96
N SER A 3 -2.54 14.18 -2.81
CA SER A 3 -2.11 15.56 -2.79
C SER A 3 -0.67 15.71 -3.31
N HIS A 4 -0.37 16.84 -3.94
CA HIS A 4 1.00 17.17 -4.35
C HIS A 4 1.92 17.25 -3.14
N ASP A 5 1.46 17.86 -2.04
CA ASP A 5 2.15 17.93 -0.76
C ASP A 5 2.64 16.58 -0.24
N THR A 6 1.81 15.53 -0.31
CA THR A 6 2.20 14.18 0.12
C THR A 6 3.31 13.62 -0.77
N LEU A 7 3.19 13.80 -2.09
CA LEU A 7 4.20 13.33 -3.04
C LEU A 7 5.52 14.09 -2.87
N ASP A 8 5.47 15.39 -2.64
CA ASP A 8 6.66 16.24 -2.51
C ASP A 8 7.41 15.95 -1.20
N LYS A 9 6.69 15.76 -0.09
CA LYS A 9 7.29 15.52 1.24
C LYS A 9 7.77 14.08 1.44
N TYR A 10 6.99 13.10 0.99
CA TYR A 10 7.21 11.69 1.34
C TYR A 10 7.60 10.82 0.13
N GLY A 11 7.27 11.27 -1.08
CA GLY A 11 7.45 10.53 -2.32
C GLY A 11 6.39 9.46 -2.50
N ALA A 12 6.22 9.00 -3.75
CA ALA A 12 5.19 8.04 -4.13
C ALA A 12 5.27 6.70 -3.38
N VAL A 13 6.47 6.25 -2.99
CA VAL A 13 6.67 5.03 -2.20
C VAL A 13 6.88 5.42 -0.75
N SER A 14 5.79 5.53 0.00
CA SER A 14 5.75 5.95 1.40
C SER A 14 4.48 5.45 2.10
N ALA A 15 4.47 5.54 3.43
CA ALA A 15 3.31 5.17 4.24
C ALA A 15 2.13 6.12 3.99
N GLU A 16 2.45 7.41 3.90
CA GLU A 16 1.53 8.54 3.71
C GLU A 16 0.84 8.44 2.35
N THR A 17 1.61 8.17 1.29
CA THR A 17 1.01 7.95 -0.03
C THR A 17 0.11 6.71 -0.05
N ALA A 18 0.54 5.61 0.58
CA ALA A 18 -0.27 4.39 0.62
C ALA A 18 -1.62 4.62 1.32
N ILE A 19 -1.61 5.24 2.51
CA ILE A 19 -2.84 5.46 3.26
C ILE A 19 -3.76 6.47 2.58
N GLU A 20 -3.21 7.56 2.03
CA GLU A 20 -3.99 8.55 1.30
C GLU A 20 -4.65 7.94 0.06
N MET A 21 -3.94 7.08 -0.69
CA MET A 21 -4.55 6.35 -1.80
C MET A 21 -5.72 5.47 -1.33
N ALA A 22 -5.55 4.73 -0.24
CA ALA A 22 -6.55 3.79 0.26
C ALA A 22 -7.80 4.51 0.78
N ARG A 23 -7.63 5.59 1.55
CA ARG A 23 -8.75 6.45 1.98
C ARG A 23 -9.46 7.08 0.79
N ASN A 24 -8.71 7.67 -0.13
CA ASN A 24 -9.33 8.47 -1.18
C ASN A 24 -10.09 7.59 -2.19
N ILE A 25 -9.62 6.36 -2.46
CA ILE A 25 -10.34 5.44 -3.35
C ILE A 25 -11.63 4.91 -2.71
N SER A 26 -11.66 4.63 -1.41
CA SER A 26 -12.89 4.19 -0.74
C SER A 26 -13.95 5.28 -0.72
N GLN A 27 -13.54 6.53 -0.44
CA GLN A 27 -14.43 7.68 -0.49
C GLN A 27 -14.96 7.96 -1.90
N LEU A 28 -14.09 7.92 -2.92
CA LEU A 28 -14.48 8.18 -4.31
C LEU A 28 -15.41 7.09 -4.87
N ALA A 29 -15.13 5.83 -4.53
CA ALA A 29 -15.93 4.69 -4.98
C ALA A 29 -17.18 4.45 -4.12
N VAL A 30 -17.33 5.18 -3.00
CA VAL A 30 -18.41 4.99 -2.02
C VAL A 30 -18.47 3.54 -1.53
N THR A 31 -17.30 3.00 -1.15
CA THR A 31 -17.15 1.64 -0.64
C THR A 31 -16.67 1.65 0.81
N ASP A 32 -17.04 0.62 1.56
CA ASP A 32 -16.54 0.44 2.93
C ASP A 32 -15.02 0.25 2.98
N ILE A 33 -14.44 -0.27 1.89
CA ILE A 33 -13.06 -0.73 1.85
C ILE A 33 -12.31 -0.02 0.74
N GLY A 34 -11.12 0.48 1.07
CA GLY A 34 -10.12 0.93 0.11
C GLY A 34 -8.82 0.18 0.34
N LEU A 35 -8.18 -0.29 -0.72
CA LEU A 35 -6.92 -1.02 -0.68
C LEU A 35 -5.95 -0.38 -1.67
N SER A 36 -4.72 -0.13 -1.24
CA SER A 36 -3.68 0.43 -2.09
C SER A 36 -2.36 -0.28 -1.88
N THR A 37 -1.50 -0.22 -2.91
CA THR A 37 -0.09 -0.59 -2.78
C THR A 37 0.76 0.44 -3.50
N THR A 38 1.90 0.79 -2.92
CA THR A 38 2.96 1.55 -3.60
C THR A 38 4.31 0.97 -3.23
N GLY A 39 5.13 0.64 -4.22
CA GLY A 39 6.35 -0.11 -3.99
C GLY A 39 7.31 -0.11 -5.17
N ILE A 40 8.54 -0.53 -4.89
CA ILE A 40 9.65 -0.60 -5.85
C ILE A 40 9.84 -2.07 -6.20
N ALA A 41 9.13 -2.56 -7.20
CA ALA A 41 9.26 -3.96 -7.61
C ALA A 41 10.63 -4.31 -8.22
N GLY A 42 11.38 -3.32 -8.70
CA GLY A 42 12.69 -3.50 -9.33
C GLY A 42 12.62 -3.65 -10.87
N PRO A 43 13.75 -3.98 -11.53
CA PRO A 43 15.06 -4.24 -10.91
C PRO A 43 15.80 -2.98 -10.44
N THR A 44 15.35 -1.79 -10.84
CA THR A 44 15.95 -0.49 -10.48
C THR A 44 14.97 0.37 -9.66
N GLY A 45 15.41 1.58 -9.27
CA GLY A 45 14.58 2.56 -8.55
C GLY A 45 14.63 2.44 -7.03
N GLY A 46 15.40 1.49 -6.49
CA GLY A 46 15.67 1.37 -5.06
C GLY A 46 16.61 2.46 -4.54
N THR A 47 16.47 2.78 -3.27
CA THR A 47 17.40 3.61 -2.50
C THR A 47 17.88 2.85 -1.26
N ILE A 48 18.85 3.38 -0.53
CA ILE A 48 19.29 2.78 0.74
C ILE A 48 18.13 2.68 1.74
N GLN A 49 17.28 3.70 1.81
CA GLN A 49 16.13 3.73 2.74
C GLN A 49 14.95 2.89 2.23
N LYS A 50 14.76 2.83 0.91
CA LYS A 50 13.68 2.10 0.24
C LYS A 50 14.27 1.20 -0.85
N PRO A 51 14.88 0.07 -0.48
CA PRO A 51 15.50 -0.82 -1.46
C PRO A 51 14.46 -1.44 -2.41
N VAL A 52 14.93 -1.95 -3.54
CA VAL A 52 14.11 -2.81 -4.42
C VAL A 52 13.49 -3.93 -3.58
N GLY A 53 12.19 -4.14 -3.77
CA GLY A 53 11.38 -5.03 -2.95
C GLY A 53 10.54 -4.34 -1.89
N THR A 54 10.77 -3.05 -1.63
CA THR A 54 9.97 -2.30 -0.64
C THR A 54 8.55 -2.08 -1.17
N VAL A 55 7.54 -2.38 -0.35
CA VAL A 55 6.14 -2.01 -0.61
C VAL A 55 5.49 -1.47 0.65
N PHE A 56 4.68 -0.44 0.48
CA PHE A 56 3.72 0.03 1.46
C PHE A 56 2.31 -0.35 1.01
N ILE A 57 1.51 -0.84 1.94
CA ILE A 57 0.14 -1.30 1.72
C ILE A 57 -0.78 -0.48 2.62
N GLY A 58 -1.62 0.36 2.02
CA GLY A 58 -2.63 1.12 2.73
C GLY A 58 -3.98 0.42 2.65
N ILE A 59 -4.70 0.37 3.76
CA ILE A 59 -6.06 -0.18 3.82
C ILE A 59 -6.94 0.80 4.59
N SER A 60 -8.10 1.13 4.04
CA SER A 60 -9.17 1.83 4.74
C SER A 60 -10.35 0.86 4.89
N VAL A 61 -10.88 0.69 6.10
CA VAL A 61 -12.07 -0.13 6.38
C VAL A 61 -13.02 0.69 7.25
N LYS A 62 -14.21 1.01 6.74
CA LYS A 62 -15.22 1.86 7.43
C LYS A 62 -14.62 3.16 8.00
N GLY A 63 -13.70 3.77 7.26
CA GLY A 63 -13.00 5.00 7.67
C GLY A 63 -11.82 4.80 8.62
N GLN A 64 -11.56 3.59 9.12
CA GLN A 64 -10.34 3.27 9.88
C GLN A 64 -9.19 2.94 8.93
N GLU A 65 -8.00 3.45 9.25
CA GLU A 65 -6.83 3.45 8.38
C GLU A 65 -5.72 2.53 8.92
N TYR A 66 -5.18 1.66 8.06
CA TYR A 66 -4.13 0.69 8.38
C TYR A 66 -3.00 0.76 7.37
N ILE A 67 -1.76 0.66 7.85
CA ILE A 67 -0.57 0.74 7.02
C ILE A 67 0.40 -0.37 7.35
N TYR A 68 0.91 -1.03 6.31
CA TYR A 68 1.91 -2.09 6.44
C TYR A 68 3.08 -1.82 5.49
N ARG A 69 4.28 -2.16 5.94
CA ARG A 69 5.49 -2.13 5.12
C ARG A 69 6.09 -3.53 5.04
N HIS A 70 6.44 -3.95 3.83
CA HIS A 70 7.18 -5.19 3.57
C HIS A 70 8.40 -4.94 2.70
N LEU A 71 9.35 -5.88 2.75
CA LEU A 71 10.54 -5.91 1.91
C LEU A 71 10.77 -7.32 1.39
N TYR A 72 10.79 -7.48 0.07
CA TYR A 72 11.06 -8.75 -0.61
C TYR A 72 12.26 -8.65 -1.53
N ASN A 73 13.25 -9.52 -1.35
CA ASN A 73 14.40 -9.56 -2.26
C ASN A 73 14.17 -10.61 -3.37
N ARG A 74 13.34 -10.27 -4.36
CA ARG A 74 13.03 -11.12 -5.54
C ARG A 74 13.10 -10.33 -6.84
N ASP A 75 12.92 -11.02 -7.96
CA ASP A 75 12.75 -10.37 -9.26
C ASP A 75 11.45 -9.55 -9.33
N ARG A 76 11.32 -8.70 -10.35
CA ARG A 76 10.20 -7.78 -10.51
C ARG A 76 8.84 -8.47 -10.52
N LEU A 77 8.71 -9.61 -11.18
CA LEU A 77 7.43 -10.30 -11.31
C LEU A 77 7.05 -10.93 -9.97
N SER A 78 7.99 -11.62 -9.33
CA SER A 78 7.80 -12.19 -7.99
C SER A 78 7.46 -11.11 -6.96
N ASN A 79 8.14 -9.96 -6.96
CA ASN A 79 7.81 -8.86 -6.06
C ASN A 79 6.36 -8.39 -6.23
N LYS A 80 5.89 -8.18 -7.47
CA LYS A 80 4.50 -7.79 -7.72
C LYS A 80 3.50 -8.81 -7.17
N LEU A 81 3.77 -10.11 -7.35
CA LEU A 81 2.93 -11.17 -6.81
C LEU A 81 2.90 -11.15 -5.28
N TYR A 82 4.05 -11.01 -4.63
CA TYR A 82 4.12 -10.96 -3.17
C TYR A 82 3.43 -9.69 -2.61
N PHE A 83 3.59 -8.55 -3.28
CA PHE A 83 2.91 -7.30 -2.91
C PHE A 83 1.38 -7.49 -2.93
N SER A 84 0.82 -8.09 -3.98
CA SER A 84 -0.63 -8.33 -4.07
C SER A 84 -1.11 -9.34 -3.04
N GLN A 85 -0.40 -10.45 -2.87
CA GLN A 85 -0.80 -11.50 -1.93
C GLN A 85 -0.80 -10.98 -0.49
N MET A 86 0.17 -10.15 -0.12
CA MET A 86 0.19 -9.57 1.21
C MET A 86 -0.86 -8.49 1.42
N ALA A 87 -1.18 -7.70 0.39
CA ALA A 87 -2.26 -6.74 0.46
C ALA A 87 -3.59 -7.44 0.73
N LEU A 88 -3.88 -8.53 0.00
CA LEU A 88 -5.07 -9.33 0.19
C LEU A 88 -5.07 -10.08 1.53
N ASN A 89 -3.93 -10.57 2.01
CA ASN A 89 -3.85 -11.25 3.31
C ASN A 89 -4.13 -10.30 4.47
N HIS A 90 -3.57 -9.08 4.44
CA HIS A 90 -3.87 -8.06 5.45
C HIS A 90 -5.34 -7.66 5.43
N LEU A 91 -5.90 -7.44 4.24
CA LEU A 91 -7.34 -7.18 4.11
C LEU A 91 -8.18 -8.33 4.68
N ARG A 92 -7.85 -9.59 4.38
CA ARG A 92 -8.54 -10.77 4.92
C ARG A 92 -8.55 -10.80 6.45
N LEU A 93 -7.45 -10.38 7.09
CA LEU A 93 -7.37 -10.33 8.56
C LEU A 93 -8.26 -9.22 9.12
N LEU A 94 -8.21 -8.02 8.53
CA LEU A 94 -9.07 -6.91 8.93
C LEU A 94 -10.55 -7.20 8.70
N LEU A 95 -10.92 -7.89 7.63
CA LEU A 95 -12.30 -8.31 7.39
C LEU A 95 -12.83 -9.20 8.50
N LYS A 96 -12.00 -10.10 9.05
CA LYS A 96 -12.40 -10.94 10.20
C LYS A 96 -12.61 -10.12 11.48
N GLU A 97 -11.87 -9.03 11.65
CA GLU A 97 -12.00 -8.15 12.82
C GLU A 97 -13.21 -7.21 12.71
N HIS A 98 -13.50 -6.71 11.51
CA HIS A 98 -14.53 -5.68 11.29
C HIS A 98 -15.91 -6.22 10.89
N TYR A 99 -15.99 -7.49 10.46
CA TYR A 99 -17.20 -8.12 9.94
C TYR A 99 -17.40 -9.57 10.41
N GLY A 100 -16.48 -10.14 11.18
CA GLY A 100 -16.61 -11.47 11.79
C GLY A 100 -17.22 -11.39 13.17
#